data_AF-A0A3G2QZ25-F1
#
_entry.id   AF-A0A3G2QZ25-F1
#
_cell.length_a   1.000
_cell.length_b   1.000
_cell.length_c   1.000
_cell.angle_alpha   90.00
_cell.angle_beta   90.00
_cell.angle_gamma   90.00
#
_symmetry.space_group_name_H-M   'P 1'
#
loop_
_entity.id
_entity.type
_entity.pdbx_description
1 polymer ?
#
loop_
_entity_poly.entity_id
_entity_poly.type
_entity_poly.pdbx_seq_one_letter_code
_entity_poly.pdbx_strand_id
1 'polypeptide(L)'
;MSITESIIEFIQNPEVNQYFQNKFVYYLVHYTAIILFNLTSYSYIFTKFYKVLCYSKLTFEWLPMINPYIWPFSMFHVLTAPYFRLWARILPPIKFEKSSFDISGIIALEALNSILYFCVRFSNFIVLILVETEKTINLS
;
A
#
# COMPACT_ATOMS: atom_id res chain seq x y z
N MET A 1 -3.54 18.73 -18.59
CA MET A 1 -3.10 19.09 -17.24
C MET A 1 -2.78 17.82 -16.49
N SER A 2 -1.49 17.55 -16.26
CA SER A 2 -1.03 16.37 -15.52
C SER A 2 -1.37 16.53 -14.03
N ILE A 3 -1.62 15.42 -13.33
CA ILE A 3 -1.86 15.41 -11.87
C ILE A 3 -0.73 16.17 -11.14
N THR A 4 0.50 16.04 -11.61
CA THR A 4 1.67 16.78 -11.11
C THR A 4 1.51 18.30 -11.20
N GLU A 5 0.99 18.81 -12.32
CA GLU A 5 0.80 20.25 -12.53
C GLU A 5 -0.30 20.80 -11.60
N SER A 6 -1.38 20.05 -11.41
CA SER A 6 -2.47 20.44 -10.49
C SER A 6 -2.04 20.52 -9.03
N ILE A 7 -1.10 19.65 -8.61
CA ILE A 7 -0.56 19.64 -7.25
C ILE A 7 0.39 20.82 -7.03
N ILE A 8 1.22 21.12 -8.05
CA ILE A 8 2.13 22.27 -8.00
C ILE A 8 1.32 23.58 -7.94
N GLU A 9 0.29 23.73 -8.77
CA GLU A 9 -0.62 24.88 -8.69
C GLU A 9 -1.31 24.99 -7.34
N PHE A 10 -1.73 23.87 -6.74
CA PHE A 10 -2.32 23.87 -5.41
C PHE A 10 -1.34 24.36 -4.33
N ILE A 11 -0.08 23.94 -4.40
CA ILE A 11 0.96 24.37 -3.44
C ILE A 11 1.33 25.84 -3.67
N GLN A 12 1.34 26.30 -4.92
CA GLN A 12 1.63 27.68 -5.31
C GLN A 12 0.45 28.65 -5.12
N ASN A 13 -0.72 28.15 -4.69
CA ASN A 13 -1.85 29.02 -4.40
C ASN A 13 -1.46 30.08 -3.35
N PRO A 14 -1.78 31.36 -3.58
CA PRO A 14 -1.33 32.46 -2.74
C PRO A 14 -1.83 32.34 -1.29
N GLU A 15 -3.03 31.79 -1.08
CA GLU A 15 -3.58 31.55 0.27
C GLU A 15 -2.77 30.48 1.03
N VAL A 16 -2.37 29.41 0.35
CA VAL A 16 -1.57 28.31 0.91
C VAL A 16 -0.16 28.81 1.20
N ASN A 17 0.45 29.51 0.25
CA ASN A 17 1.78 30.10 0.37
C ASN A 17 1.85 31.12 1.52
N GLN A 18 0.78 31.88 1.78
CA GLN A 18 0.71 32.80 2.91
C GLN A 18 0.77 32.09 4.27
N TYR A 19 0.17 30.90 4.42
CA TYR A 19 0.35 30.04 5.60
C TYR A 19 1.78 29.49 5.72
N PHE A 20 2.45 29.26 4.59
CA PHE A 20 3.84 28.78 4.51
C PHE A 20 4.91 29.86 4.73
N GLN A 21 4.53 31.15 4.91
CA GLN A 21 5.49 32.21 5.25
C GLN A 21 6.10 32.06 6.65
N ASN A 22 5.47 31.29 7.54
CA ASN A 22 6.02 31.02 8.87
C ASN A 22 7.05 29.89 8.80
N LYS A 23 8.33 30.21 9.08
CA LYS A 23 9.45 29.25 9.12
C LYS A 23 9.12 28.01 9.95
N PHE A 24 8.38 28.16 11.07
CA PHE A 24 7.99 27.03 11.92
C PHE A 24 7.04 26.05 11.21
N VAL A 25 6.01 26.56 10.52
CA VAL A 25 5.02 25.76 9.80
C VAL A 25 5.70 24.96 8.69
N TYR A 26 6.67 25.59 8.03
CA TYR A 26 7.43 24.98 6.96
C TYR A 26 8.26 23.78 7.44
N TYR A 27 9.06 23.96 8.50
CA TYR A 27 9.82 22.86 9.09
C TYR A 27 8.89 21.74 9.58
N LEU A 28 7.76 22.08 10.20
CA LEU A 28 6.77 21.11 10.67
C LEU A 28 6.24 20.24 9.51
N VAL A 29 5.86 20.86 8.40
CA VAL A 29 5.37 20.15 7.21
C VAL A 29 6.47 19.26 6.62
N HIS A 30 7.70 19.76 6.53
CA HIS A 30 8.83 18.97 6.04
C HIS A 30 9.10 17.72 6.90
N TYR A 31 9.19 17.87 8.23
CA TYR A 31 9.38 16.73 9.14
C TYR A 31 8.21 15.75 9.09
N THR A 32 6.98 16.26 9.01
CA THR A 32 5.78 15.41 8.89
C THR A 32 5.80 14.62 7.58
N ALA A 33 6.19 15.26 6.46
CA ALA A 33 6.34 14.61 5.17
C ALA A 33 7.41 13.50 5.21
N ILE A 34 8.56 13.74 5.87
CA ILE A 34 9.60 12.71 6.07
C ILE A 34 9.05 11.51 6.84
N ILE A 35 8.34 11.74 7.95
CA ILE A 35 7.74 10.66 8.76
C ILE A 35 6.75 9.86 7.92
N LEU A 36 5.87 10.55 7.19
CA LEU A 36 4.85 9.94 6.34
C LEU A 36 5.46 9.15 5.17
N PHE A 37 6.54 9.66 4.58
CA PHE A 37 7.28 8.99 3.52
C PHE A 37 7.89 7.67 4.01
N ASN A 38 8.55 7.70 5.17
CA ASN A 38 9.13 6.50 5.78
C ASN A 38 8.05 5.47 6.13
N LEU A 39 6.96 5.91 6.76
CA LEU A 39 5.83 5.04 7.08
C LEU A 39 5.24 4.37 5.83
N THR A 40 5.04 5.14 4.76
CA THR A 40 4.54 4.63 3.47
C THR A 40 5.51 3.62 2.86
N SER A 41 6.82 3.90 2.93
CA SER A 41 7.87 3.03 2.40
C SER A 41 7.93 1.69 3.13
N TYR A 42 7.88 1.69 4.46
CA TYR A 42 7.81 0.47 5.26
C TYR A 42 6.52 -0.31 5.00
N SER A 43 5.37 0.38 4.92
CA SER A 43 4.09 -0.23 4.59
C SER A 43 4.10 -0.90 3.20
N TYR A 44 4.75 -0.28 2.22
CA TYR A 44 4.93 -0.84 0.87
C TYR A 44 5.74 -2.14 0.89
N ILE A 45 6.89 -2.15 1.59
CA ILE A 45 7.74 -3.34 1.73
C ILE A 45 6.96 -4.45 2.45
N PHE A 46 6.26 -4.11 3.53
CA PHE A 46 5.44 -5.05 4.27
C PHE A 46 4.33 -5.66 3.39
N THR A 47 3.62 -4.82 2.63
CA THR A 47 2.54 -5.28 1.74
C THR A 47 3.08 -6.19 0.63
N LYS A 48 4.26 -5.88 0.08
CA LYS A 48 4.94 -6.76 -0.89
C LYS A 48 5.25 -8.13 -0.30
N PHE A 49 5.85 -8.14 0.90
CA PHE A 49 6.17 -9.38 1.59
C PHE A 49 4.90 -10.19 1.91
N TYR A 50 3.87 -9.52 2.43
CA TYR A 50 2.58 -10.12 2.74
C TYR A 50 1.89 -10.70 1.50
N LYS A 51 2.00 -10.04 0.35
CA LYS A 51 1.50 -10.55 -0.93
C LYS A 51 2.18 -11.85 -1.33
N VAL A 52 3.50 -11.96 -1.16
CA VAL A 52 4.23 -13.20 -1.41
C VAL A 52 3.72 -14.32 -0.51
N LEU A 53 3.48 -14.06 0.78
CA LEU A 53 2.90 -15.05 1.69
C LEU A 53 1.52 -15.53 1.22
N CYS A 54 0.67 -14.61 0.75
CA CYS A 54 -0.66 -14.95 0.22
C CYS A 54 -0.58 -15.81 -1.05
N TYR A 55 0.35 -15.53 -1.96
CA TYR A 55 0.60 -16.37 -3.13
C TYR A 55 1.10 -17.76 -2.75
N SER A 56 2.01 -17.86 -1.79
CA SER A 56 2.51 -19.15 -1.30
C SER A 56 1.38 -20.00 -0.75
N LYS A 57 0.49 -19.40 0.07
CA LYS A 57 -0.69 -20.10 0.62
C LYS A 57 -1.60 -20.64 -0.48
N LEU A 58 -1.95 -19.82 -1.47
CA LEU A 58 -2.79 -20.26 -2.60
C LEU A 58 -2.10 -21.34 -3.45
N THR A 59 -0.81 -21.19 -3.73
CA THR A 59 -0.02 -22.19 -4.46
C THR A 59 0.00 -23.53 -3.74
N PHE A 60 0.19 -23.54 -2.42
CA PHE A 60 0.19 -24.79 -1.64
C PHE A 60 -1.20 -25.42 -1.52
N GLU A 61 -2.27 -24.62 -1.47
CA GLU A 61 -3.65 -25.14 -1.51
C GLU A 61 -4.01 -25.75 -2.88
N TRP A 62 -3.37 -25.31 -3.95
CA TRP A 62 -3.61 -25.79 -5.31
C TRP A 62 -2.78 -27.03 -5.67
N LEU A 63 -1.69 -27.29 -4.95
CA LEU A 63 -0.85 -28.46 -5.18
C LEU A 63 -1.40 -29.69 -4.45
N PRO A 64 -1.88 -30.73 -5.17
CA PRO A 64 -2.52 -31.89 -4.54
C PRO A 64 -1.56 -32.76 -3.71
N MET A 65 -0.25 -32.52 -3.81
CA MET A 65 0.81 -33.33 -3.22
C MET A 65 1.34 -32.76 -1.89
N ILE A 66 1.04 -31.50 -1.55
CA ILE A 66 1.54 -30.84 -0.33
C ILE A 66 0.39 -30.69 0.65
N ASN A 67 0.59 -31.09 1.90
CA ASN A 67 -0.35 -30.78 2.98
C ASN A 67 0.01 -29.42 3.60
N PRO A 68 -0.75 -28.34 3.33
CA PRO A 68 -0.44 -27.00 3.84
C PRO A 68 -0.61 -26.86 5.36
N TYR A 69 -1.17 -27.86 6.04
CA TYR A 69 -1.39 -27.84 7.49
C TYR A 69 -0.23 -28.45 8.30
N ILE A 70 0.80 -28.98 7.63
CA ILE A 70 1.99 -29.52 8.29
C ILE A 70 3.08 -28.44 8.34
N TRP A 71 3.81 -28.38 9.46
CA TRP A 71 4.95 -27.48 9.61
C TRP A 71 6.04 -27.82 8.58
N PRO A 72 6.66 -26.85 7.88
CA PRO A 72 6.62 -25.39 8.10
C PRO A 72 5.53 -24.64 7.33
N PHE A 73 4.80 -25.32 6.44
CA PHE A 73 3.83 -24.70 5.53
C PHE A 73 2.58 -24.16 6.25
N SER A 74 2.25 -24.71 7.41
CA SER A 74 1.16 -24.24 8.27
C SER A 74 1.30 -22.79 8.71
N MET A 75 2.53 -22.27 8.78
CA MET A 75 2.78 -20.86 9.13
C MET A 75 2.13 -19.90 8.12
N PHE A 76 2.21 -20.20 6.82
CA PHE A 76 1.60 -19.38 5.78
C PHE A 76 0.08 -19.37 5.90
N HIS A 77 -0.52 -20.51 6.22
CA HIS A 77 -1.96 -20.62 6.42
C HIS A 77 -2.42 -19.80 7.63
N VAL A 78 -1.76 -19.94 8.78
CA VAL A 78 -2.12 -19.21 10.02
C VAL A 78 -1.97 -17.70 9.84
N LEU A 79 -0.87 -17.24 9.24
CA LEU A 79 -0.60 -15.81 9.06
C LEU A 79 -1.57 -15.15 8.06
N THR A 80 -1.99 -15.86 7.02
CA THR A 80 -2.85 -15.30 5.97
C THR A 80 -4.35 -15.56 6.21
N ALA A 81 -4.71 -16.48 7.10
CA ALA A 81 -6.09 -16.81 7.45
C ALA A 81 -6.99 -15.61 7.82
N PRO A 82 -6.59 -14.63 8.65
CA PRO A 82 -7.48 -13.51 8.98
C PRO A 82 -7.84 -12.68 7.74
N TYR A 83 -6.88 -12.50 6.82
CA TYR A 83 -7.08 -11.76 5.59
C TYR A 83 -8.01 -12.46 4.62
N PHE A 84 -7.80 -13.76 4.36
CA PHE A 84 -8.71 -14.51 3.51
C PHE A 84 -10.10 -14.67 4.13
N ARG A 85 -10.22 -14.74 5.46
CA ARG A 85 -11.53 -14.72 6.14
C ARG A 85 -12.28 -13.40 5.93
N LEU A 86 -11.57 -12.27 5.95
CA LEU A 86 -12.16 -10.97 5.66
C LEU A 86 -12.71 -10.94 4.22
N TRP A 87 -11.93 -11.39 3.25
CA TRP A 87 -12.36 -11.44 1.85
C TRP A 87 -13.48 -12.45 1.59
N ALA A 88 -13.46 -13.61 2.27
CA ALA A 88 -14.54 -14.58 2.20
C ALA A 88 -15.87 -14.05 2.78
N ARG A 89 -15.82 -13.06 3.70
CA ARG A 89 -17.02 -12.39 4.21
C ARG A 89 -17.56 -11.35 3.24
N ILE A 90 -16.68 -10.65 2.52
CA ILE A 90 -17.08 -9.65 1.52
C ILE A 90 -17.64 -10.34 0.27
N LEU A 91 -16.97 -11.41 -0.16
CA LEU A 91 -17.36 -12.21 -1.32
C LEU A 91 -17.31 -13.70 -0.93
N PRO A 92 -18.47 -14.33 -0.70
CA PRO A 92 -18.50 -15.75 -0.35
C PRO A 92 -17.87 -16.57 -1.49
N PRO A 93 -17.07 -17.59 -1.16
CA PRO A 93 -16.39 -18.41 -2.15
C PRO A 93 -17.41 -19.15 -3.01
N ILE A 94 -17.47 -18.80 -4.30
CA ILE A 94 -18.23 -19.57 -5.29
C ILE A 94 -17.38 -20.78 -5.64
N LYS A 95 -17.61 -21.90 -4.94
CA LYS A 95 -16.95 -23.17 -5.24
C LYS A 95 -17.66 -23.80 -6.43
N PHE A 96 -17.00 -23.83 -7.59
CA PHE A 96 -17.50 -24.59 -8.72
C PHE A 96 -17.34 -26.09 -8.40
N GLU A 97 -18.42 -26.86 -8.51
CA GLU A 97 -18.57 -28.23 -8.02
C GLU A 97 -17.53 -29.26 -8.53
N LYS A 98 -16.61 -28.89 -9.42
CA LYS A 98 -15.54 -29.75 -9.97
C LYS A 98 -14.12 -29.18 -9.86
N SER A 99 -13.95 -27.93 -9.42
CA SER A 99 -12.64 -27.38 -9.08
C SER A 99 -12.82 -26.38 -7.94
N SER A 100 -12.07 -26.60 -6.85
CA SER A 100 -12.03 -25.72 -5.68
C SER A 100 -11.33 -24.39 -6.00
N PHE A 101 -11.83 -23.66 -6.99
CA PHE A 101 -11.29 -22.39 -7.44
C PHE A 101 -12.00 -21.25 -6.72
N ASP A 102 -11.44 -20.83 -5.58
CA ASP A 102 -12.00 -19.75 -4.77
C ASP A 102 -11.71 -18.37 -5.41
N ILE A 103 -12.71 -17.82 -6.10
CA ILE A 103 -12.67 -16.47 -6.71
C ILE A 103 -12.30 -15.39 -5.67
N SER A 104 -12.73 -15.56 -4.42
CA SER A 104 -12.42 -14.66 -3.31
C SER A 104 -10.91 -14.53 -3.06
N GLY A 105 -10.13 -15.58 -3.31
CA GLY A 105 -8.67 -15.55 -3.15
C GLY A 105 -7.96 -14.71 -4.21
N ILE A 106 -8.48 -14.69 -5.44
CA ILE A 106 -7.95 -13.86 -6.54
C ILE A 106 -8.27 -12.40 -6.30
N ILE A 107 -9.50 -12.09 -5.88
CA ILE A 107 -9.91 -10.73 -5.55
C ILE A 107 -9.08 -10.18 -4.37
N ALA A 108 -8.80 -11.02 -3.37
CA ALA A 108 -7.91 -10.66 -2.26
C ALA A 108 -6.50 -10.30 -2.77
N LEU A 109 -5.93 -11.09 -3.69
CA LEU A 109 -4.63 -10.75 -4.30
C LEU A 109 -4.66 -9.43 -5.09
N GLU A 110 -5.75 -9.18 -5.81
CA GLU A 110 -5.90 -7.96 -6.60
C GLU A 110 -6.10 -6.71 -5.72
N ALA A 111 -6.76 -6.88 -4.57
CA ALA A 111 -6.83 -5.82 -3.58
C ALA A 111 -5.45 -5.47 -3.00
N LEU A 112 -4.56 -6.45 -2.77
CA LEU A 112 -3.18 -6.17 -2.39
C LEU A 112 -2.42 -5.42 -3.49
N ASN A 113 -2.66 -5.74 -4.77
CA ASN A 113 -2.11 -4.95 -5.89
C ASN A 113 -2.58 -3.51 -5.85
N SER A 114 -3.87 -3.29 -5.60
CA SER A 114 -4.45 -1.94 -5.49
C SER A 114 -3.83 -1.15 -4.34
N ILE A 115 -3.60 -1.78 -3.19
CA ILE A 115 -2.91 -1.16 -2.04
C ILE A 115 -1.47 -0.81 -2.41
N LEU A 116 -0.74 -1.72 -3.07
CA LEU A 116 0.64 -1.44 -3.53
C LEU A 116 0.70 -0.27 -4.50
N TYR A 117 -0.23 -0.23 -5.46
CA TYR A 117 -0.33 0.88 -6.40
C TYR A 117 -0.60 2.21 -5.68
N PHE A 118 -1.52 2.19 -4.71
CA PHE A 118 -1.80 3.35 -3.86
C PHE A 118 -0.54 3.81 -3.10
N CYS A 119 0.20 2.91 -2.46
CA CYS A 119 1.44 3.26 -1.75
C CYS A 119 2.46 3.93 -2.67
N VAL A 120 2.66 3.43 -3.90
CA VAL A 120 3.60 4.01 -4.87
C VAL A 120 3.12 5.38 -5.35
N ARG A 121 1.82 5.53 -5.64
CA ARG A 121 1.26 6.84 -6.02
C ARG A 121 1.39 7.85 -4.89
N PHE A 122 1.10 7.42 -3.67
CA PHE A 122 1.17 8.25 -2.48
C PHE A 122 2.62 8.64 -2.14
N SER A 123 3.58 7.73 -2.27
CA SER A 123 5.00 8.07 -2.08
C SER A 123 5.47 9.12 -3.08
N ASN A 124 5.07 9.00 -4.35
CA ASN A 124 5.38 10.01 -5.37
C ASN A 124 4.77 11.38 -5.03
N PHE A 125 3.54 11.39 -4.51
CA PHE A 125 2.90 12.61 -4.03
C PHE A 125 3.69 13.28 -2.89
N ILE A 126 4.11 12.49 -1.89
CA ILE A 126 4.90 13.00 -0.75
C ILE A 126 6.26 13.54 -1.21
N VAL A 127 6.93 12.85 -2.13
CA VAL A 127 8.22 13.31 -2.67
C VAL A 127 8.10 14.67 -3.35
N LEU A 128 7.00 14.92 -4.08
CA LEU A 128 6.77 16.23 -4.69
C LEU A 128 6.66 17.34 -3.63
N ILE A 129 5.90 17.09 -2.56
CA ILE A 129 5.83 18.03 -1.43
C ILE A 129 7.23 18.22 -0.83
N LEU A 130 7.98 17.14 -0.65
CA LEU A 130 9.29 17.19 -0.03
C LEU A 130 10.29 18.01 -0.85
N VAL A 131 10.33 17.81 -2.17
CA VAL A 131 11.17 18.57 -3.11
C VAL A 131 10.81 20.06 -3.11
N GLU A 132 9.52 20.38 -3.11
CA GLU A 132 9.10 21.78 -3.03
C GLU A 132 9.45 22.39 -1.66
N THR A 133 9.32 21.59 -0.59
CA THR A 133 9.76 22.02 0.74
C THR A 133 11.29 22.18 0.85
N GLU A 134 12.07 21.43 0.09
CA GLU A 134 13.53 21.56 0.17
C GLU A 134 14.01 22.82 -0.57
N LYS A 135 13.38 23.13 -1.71
CA LYS A 135 13.71 24.31 -2.51
C LYS A 135 13.50 25.62 -1.75
N THR A 136 12.39 25.80 -1.03
CA THR A 136 12.17 27.08 -0.33
C THR A 136 13.04 27.21 0.93
N ILE A 137 13.41 26.11 1.60
CA ILE A 137 14.39 26.16 2.73
C ILE A 137 15.74 26.68 2.23
N ASN A 138 16.23 26.15 1.10
CA ASN A 138 17.55 26.53 0.57
C ASN A 138 17.59 27.96 -0.01
N LEU A 139 16.44 28.57 -0.26
CA LEU A 139 16.31 29.95 -0.76
C LEU A 139 16.10 31.00 0.36
N SER A 140 15.86 30.57 1.61
CA SER A 140 15.53 31.43 2.77
C SER A 140 16.68 31.64 3.75
#